data_AF-A0A0D0HDZ4-F1
#
_entry.id   AF-A0A0D0HDZ4-F1
#
_cell.length_a   1.000
_cell.length_b   1.000
_cell.length_c   1.000
_cell.angle_alpha   90.00
_cell.angle_beta   90.00
_cell.angle_gamma   90.00
#
_symmetry.space_group_name_H-M   'P 1'
#
loop_
_entity.id
_entity.type
_entity.pdbx_description
1 polymer ?
#
loop_
_entity_poly.entity_id
_entity_poly.type
_entity_poly.pdbx_seq_one_letter_code
_entity_poly.pdbx_strand_id
1 'polypeptide(L)'
;MEIKQKWINEHGVFYPIPGNTTLHITPGTGVFQIHEDRSMSGSRLGLVKLADSFQFNFKIYDLGIEDIMQKIEKTWNSDVFVNGDKNLGVIFNGLKGTGKTIGAKILSNRMGIPVILVNAPYNGLLDFIQSLCFECVVLIDEAEKTFHENGEILLKMIDGVYNEKRKLYLLTTNNLYLDSNLLGRPGRIRYIKQFGNLKPKAI
;
A
#
# COMPACT_ATOMS: atom_id res chain seq x y z
N MET A 1 13.90 35.56 5.32
CA MET A 1 15.14 35.31 4.56
C MET A 1 14.93 34.08 3.71
N GLU A 2 15.04 34.21 2.40
CA GLU A 2 14.98 33.08 1.47
C GLU A 2 16.27 32.26 1.62
N ILE A 3 16.15 30.96 1.92
CA ILE A 3 17.32 30.09 2.12
C ILE A 3 17.91 29.79 0.74
N LYS A 4 19.06 30.39 0.41
CA LYS A 4 19.70 30.29 -0.92
C LYS A 4 20.24 28.90 -1.26
N GLN A 5 20.73 28.14 -0.28
CA GLN A 5 21.33 26.81 -0.51
C GLN A 5 21.19 25.95 0.75
N LYS A 6 20.81 24.68 0.55
CA LYS A 6 20.72 23.66 1.61
C LYS A 6 21.77 22.58 1.33
N TRP A 7 22.16 21.83 2.36
CA TRP A 7 23.14 20.74 2.26
C TRP A 7 22.61 19.50 2.99
N ILE A 8 22.88 18.31 2.44
CA ILE A 8 22.67 17.02 3.13
C ILE A 8 24.01 16.45 3.56
N ASN A 9 24.09 15.90 4.77
CA ASN A 9 25.28 15.21 5.27
C ASN A 9 25.03 13.71 5.24
N GLU A 10 25.75 13.00 4.37
CA GLU A 10 25.73 11.55 4.27
C GLU A 10 27.11 11.02 4.69
N HIS A 11 27.16 10.33 5.83
CA HIS A 11 28.38 9.72 6.37
C HIS A 11 29.59 10.67 6.51
N GLY A 12 29.34 11.94 6.83
CA GLY A 12 30.39 12.96 7.00
C GLY A 12 30.72 13.74 5.72
N VAL A 13 30.09 13.41 4.59
CA VAL A 13 30.23 14.13 3.32
C VAL A 13 29.02 15.03 3.11
N PHE A 14 29.27 16.30 2.82
CA PHE A 14 28.21 17.29 2.56
C PHE A 14 27.94 17.43 1.07
N TYR A 15 26.69 17.21 0.66
CA TYR A 15 26.22 17.39 -0.72
C TYR A 15 25.26 18.57 -0.82
N PRO A 16 25.43 19.45 -1.82
CA PRO A 16 24.51 20.58 -2.00
C PRO A 16 23.16 20.08 -2.53
N ILE A 17 22.09 20.57 -1.93
CA ILE A 17 20.72 20.30 -2.34
C ILE A 17 20.35 21.32 -3.43
N PRO A 18 19.92 20.88 -4.63
CA PRO A 18 19.46 21.76 -5.70
C PRO A 18 18.32 22.68 -5.22
N GLY A 19 18.25 23.92 -5.72
CA GLY A 19 17.38 24.97 -5.17
C GLY A 19 15.88 24.65 -5.10
N ASN A 20 15.39 23.70 -5.89
CA ASN A 20 13.98 23.27 -5.89
C ASN A 20 13.71 22.08 -4.96
N THR A 21 14.72 21.57 -4.27
CA THR A 21 14.61 20.36 -3.44
C THR A 21 14.33 20.71 -1.98
N THR A 22 13.28 20.11 -1.44
CA THR A 22 12.87 20.22 -0.04
C THR A 22 13.09 18.90 0.68
N LEU A 23 13.57 18.98 1.93
CA LEU A 23 13.72 17.81 2.79
C LEU A 23 12.39 17.54 3.50
N HIS A 24 11.92 16.30 3.40
CA HIS A 24 10.70 15.82 4.06
C HIS A 24 11.01 14.54 4.83
N ILE A 25 10.45 14.40 6.04
CA ILE A 25 10.58 13.19 6.87
C ILE A 25 9.64 12.08 6.35
N THR A 26 8.51 12.49 5.75
CA THR A 26 7.49 11.62 5.16
C THR A 26 6.89 12.34 3.94
N PRO A 27 6.43 11.61 2.90
CA PRO A 27 5.69 12.22 1.80
C PRO A 27 4.33 12.84 2.23
N GLY A 28 3.90 12.60 3.47
CA GLY A 28 2.60 13.05 3.98
C GLY A 28 1.44 12.21 3.44
N THR A 29 0.21 12.56 3.82
CA THR A 29 -0.98 11.85 3.34
C THR A 29 -1.20 12.08 1.84
N GLY A 30 -1.74 11.07 1.17
CA GLY A 30 -1.96 11.11 -0.27
C GLY A 30 -1.95 9.72 -0.89
N VAL A 31 -2.29 9.70 -2.17
CA VAL A 31 -2.13 8.54 -3.05
C VAL A 31 -0.86 8.74 -3.86
N PHE A 32 0.06 7.79 -3.78
CA PHE A 32 1.36 7.83 -4.42
C PHE A 32 1.53 6.66 -5.36
N GLN A 33 2.24 6.88 -6.46
CA GLN A 33 2.69 5.82 -7.36
C GLN A 33 4.20 5.68 -7.28
N ILE A 34 4.69 4.46 -7.44
CA ILE A 34 6.11 4.21 -7.58
C ILE A 34 6.60 4.78 -8.91
N HIS A 35 7.62 5.63 -8.84
CA HIS A 35 8.35 6.15 -9.97
C HIS A 35 9.71 5.45 -10.04
N GLU A 36 10.03 4.91 -11.21
CA GLU A 36 11.35 4.35 -11.48
C GLU A 36 12.14 5.35 -12.32
N ASP A 37 13.21 5.90 -11.75
CA ASP A 37 14.15 6.75 -12.47
C ASP A 37 15.31 5.88 -12.94
N ARG A 38 15.45 5.77 -14.26
CA ARG A 38 16.50 4.96 -14.91
C ARG A 38 17.62 5.88 -15.35
N SER A 39 18.73 5.83 -14.63
CA SER A 39 19.96 6.57 -14.95
C SER A 39 21.07 5.64 -15.40
N MET A 40 22.12 6.19 -16.02
CA MET A 40 23.32 5.41 -16.39
C MET A 40 24.03 4.76 -15.18
N SER A 41 23.84 5.28 -13.97
CA SER A 41 24.42 4.77 -12.72
C SER A 41 23.54 3.74 -11.99
N GLY A 42 22.35 3.41 -12.53
CA GLY A 42 21.40 2.48 -11.92
C GLY A 42 19.95 2.96 -11.94
N SER A 43 19.02 2.10 -11.53
CA SER A 43 17.63 2.46 -11.28
C SER A 43 17.42 2.82 -9.82
N ARG A 44 16.65 3.89 -9.57
CA ARG A 44 16.18 4.26 -8.22
C ARG A 44 14.66 4.34 -8.21
N LEU A 45 14.07 3.91 -7.10
CA LEU A 45 12.62 4.02 -6.89
C LEU A 45 12.32 5.26 -6.04
N GLY A 46 11.25 5.94 -6.39
CA GLY A 46 10.70 7.10 -5.67
C GLY A 46 9.18 7.06 -5.64
N LEU A 47 8.58 8.04 -4.97
CA LEU A 47 7.12 8.20 -4.90
C LEU A 47 6.70 9.49 -5.58
N VAL A 48 5.70 9.40 -6.46
CA VAL A 48 5.04 10.56 -7.06
C VAL A 48 3.63 10.66 -6.52
N LYS A 49 3.27 11.81 -5.95
CA LYS A 49 1.92 12.07 -5.45
C LYS A 49 0.97 12.24 -6.63
N LEU A 50 -0.08 11.42 -6.68
CA LEU A 50 -1.14 11.47 -7.68
C LEU A 50 -2.35 12.29 -7.22
N ALA A 51 -2.70 12.18 -5.94
CA ALA A 51 -3.86 12.85 -5.35
C ALA A 51 -3.72 12.97 -3.82
N ASP A 52 -4.55 13.80 -3.19
CA ASP A 52 -4.67 13.87 -1.73
C ASP A 52 -5.45 12.69 -1.14
N SER A 53 -6.41 12.15 -1.89
CA SER A 53 -7.22 10.99 -1.54
C SER A 53 -7.89 10.40 -2.78
N PHE A 54 -8.43 9.18 -2.69
CA PHE A 54 -9.25 8.64 -3.77
C PHE A 54 -10.58 9.38 -3.86
N GLN A 55 -10.88 9.92 -5.04
CA GLN A 55 -12.14 10.58 -5.35
C GLN A 55 -13.06 9.64 -6.14
N PHE A 56 -14.37 9.72 -5.88
CA PHE A 56 -15.37 8.89 -6.55
C PHE A 56 -16.42 9.79 -7.18
N ASN A 57 -16.43 9.85 -8.51
CA ASN A 57 -17.36 10.70 -9.29
C ASN A 57 -18.73 10.04 -9.50
N PHE A 58 -19.11 9.10 -8.62
CA PHE A 58 -20.34 8.32 -8.70
C PHE A 58 -20.81 7.98 -7.28
N LYS A 59 -22.13 7.72 -7.14
CA LYS A 59 -22.69 7.27 -5.87
C LYS A 59 -22.18 5.88 -5.55
N ILE A 60 -21.57 5.74 -4.38
CA ILE A 60 -21.13 4.46 -3.84
C ILE A 60 -22.35 3.81 -3.18
N TYR A 61 -22.82 2.70 -3.73
CA TYR A 61 -23.87 1.88 -3.12
C TYR A 61 -23.28 1.07 -1.95
N ASP A 62 -24.14 0.58 -1.06
CA ASP A 62 -23.71 -0.27 0.04
C ASP A 62 -23.04 -1.55 -0.50
N LEU A 63 -21.72 -1.63 -0.32
CA LEU A 63 -20.90 -2.78 -0.71
C LEU A 63 -20.95 -3.90 0.35
N GLY A 64 -21.65 -3.70 1.47
CA GLY A 64 -21.69 -4.66 2.59
C GLY A 64 -20.30 -4.87 3.20
N ILE A 65 -19.50 -3.80 3.26
CA ILE A 65 -18.10 -3.81 3.72
C ILE A 65 -17.89 -3.14 5.08
N GLU A 66 -18.89 -2.47 5.65
CA GLU A 66 -18.71 -1.66 6.86
C GLU A 66 -18.15 -2.49 8.03
N ASP A 67 -18.75 -3.65 8.32
CA ASP A 67 -18.31 -4.54 9.40
C ASP A 67 -16.84 -4.98 9.24
N ILE A 68 -16.39 -5.23 8.01
CA ILE A 68 -15.00 -5.65 7.77
C ILE A 68 -14.05 -4.46 7.86
N MET A 69 -14.46 -3.27 7.43
CA MET A 69 -13.66 -2.05 7.58
C MET A 69 -13.41 -1.73 9.05
N GLN A 70 -14.45 -1.77 9.89
CA GLN A 70 -14.31 -1.54 11.32
C GLN A 70 -13.40 -2.56 11.99
N LYS A 71 -13.45 -3.83 11.59
CA LYS A 71 -12.54 -4.88 12.09
C LYS A 71 -11.09 -4.62 11.68
N ILE A 72 -10.86 -4.18 10.45
CA ILE A 72 -9.52 -3.85 9.95
C ILE A 72 -8.96 -2.65 10.72
N GLU A 73 -9.73 -1.57 10.84
CA GLU A 73 -9.36 -0.36 11.59
C GLU A 73 -9.05 -0.67 13.05
N LYS A 74 -9.92 -1.45 13.71
CA LYS A 74 -9.71 -1.87 15.11
C LYS A 74 -8.44 -2.69 15.26
N THR A 75 -8.16 -3.57 14.31
CA THR A 75 -6.95 -4.40 14.35
C THR A 75 -5.70 -3.57 14.13
N TRP A 76 -5.71 -2.70 13.13
CA TRP A 76 -4.62 -1.77 12.86
C TRP A 76 -4.32 -0.90 14.09
N ASN A 77 -5.34 -0.38 14.77
CA ASN A 77 -5.16 0.48 15.93
C ASN A 77 -4.99 -0.27 17.27
N SER A 78 -4.91 -1.61 17.25
CA SER A 78 -4.72 -2.38 18.48
C SER A 78 -3.28 -2.30 18.99
N ASP A 79 -3.08 -2.29 20.31
CA ASP A 79 -1.76 -2.25 20.94
C ASP A 79 -0.81 -3.34 20.42
N VAL A 80 -1.33 -4.53 20.10
CA VAL A 80 -0.55 -5.64 19.55
C VAL A 80 0.06 -5.30 18.18
N PHE A 81 -0.67 -4.55 17.35
CA PHE A 81 -0.19 -4.13 16.04
C PHE A 81 0.63 -2.85 16.11
N VAL A 82 0.27 -1.92 16.99
CA VAL A 82 0.98 -0.64 17.19
C VAL A 82 2.35 -0.89 17.81
N ASN A 83 2.39 -1.54 18.98
CA ASN A 83 3.63 -1.73 19.73
C ASN A 83 4.53 -2.80 19.11
N GLY A 84 3.96 -3.70 18.31
CA GLY A 84 4.70 -4.76 17.64
C GLY A 84 5.15 -4.41 16.22
N ASP A 85 4.89 -3.20 15.73
CA ASP A 85 5.14 -2.78 14.33
C ASP A 85 4.71 -3.87 13.31
N LYS A 86 3.56 -4.50 13.55
CA LYS A 86 3.10 -5.66 12.76
C LYS A 86 2.39 -5.23 11.49
N ASN A 87 2.80 -5.82 10.37
CA ASN A 87 2.06 -5.71 9.13
C ASN A 87 0.66 -6.33 9.24
N LEU A 88 -0.30 -5.74 8.52
CA LEU A 88 -1.66 -6.24 8.40
C LEU A 88 -1.95 -6.55 6.94
N GLY A 89 -2.16 -7.82 6.59
CA GLY A 89 -2.61 -8.22 5.25
C GLY A 89 -4.13 -8.36 5.16
N VAL A 90 -4.70 -7.74 4.12
CA VAL A 90 -6.12 -7.77 3.78
C VAL A 90 -6.30 -8.11 2.30
N ILE A 91 -7.17 -9.06 1.99
CA ILE A 91 -7.52 -9.44 0.62
C ILE A 91 -9.00 -9.19 0.36
N PHE A 92 -9.30 -8.45 -0.68
CA PHE A 92 -10.62 -8.30 -1.27
C PHE A 92 -10.72 -9.16 -2.53
N ASN A 93 -11.45 -10.28 -2.46
CA ASN A 93 -11.61 -11.21 -3.57
C ASN A 93 -13.02 -11.18 -4.14
N GLY A 94 -13.20 -11.54 -5.41
CA GLY A 94 -14.51 -11.65 -6.07
C GLY A 94 -14.44 -11.33 -7.56
N LEU A 95 -15.51 -11.54 -8.32
CA LEU A 95 -15.49 -11.34 -9.77
C LEU A 95 -15.27 -9.86 -10.19
N LYS A 96 -14.91 -9.63 -11.45
CA LYS A 96 -14.81 -8.27 -12.00
C LYS A 96 -16.14 -7.53 -11.84
N GLY A 97 -16.10 -6.28 -11.42
CA GLY A 97 -17.30 -5.45 -11.25
C GLY A 97 -18.02 -5.58 -9.89
N THR A 98 -17.55 -6.43 -8.96
CA THR A 98 -18.19 -6.58 -7.63
C THR A 98 -17.84 -5.48 -6.62
N GLY A 99 -17.06 -4.47 -7.00
CA GLY A 99 -16.74 -3.32 -6.14
C GLY A 99 -15.47 -3.46 -5.28
N LYS A 100 -14.64 -4.48 -5.49
CA LYS A 100 -13.38 -4.71 -4.72
C LYS A 100 -12.46 -3.50 -4.69
N THR A 101 -12.09 -2.98 -5.87
CA THR A 101 -11.20 -1.82 -6.02
C THR A 101 -11.80 -0.58 -5.38
N ILE A 102 -13.12 -0.40 -5.46
CA ILE A 102 -13.84 0.70 -4.80
C ILE A 102 -13.73 0.55 -3.28
N GLY A 103 -14.04 -0.63 -2.75
CA GLY A 103 -13.89 -0.94 -1.33
C GLY A 103 -12.46 -0.73 -0.83
N ALA A 104 -11.46 -1.14 -1.62
CA ALA A 104 -10.05 -0.98 -1.26
C ALA A 104 -9.68 0.51 -1.15
N LYS A 105 -10.07 1.32 -2.14
CA LYS A 105 -9.87 2.77 -2.13
C LYS A 105 -10.61 3.46 -0.98
N ILE A 106 -11.82 3.02 -0.65
CA ILE A 106 -12.57 3.53 0.51
C ILE A 106 -11.80 3.24 1.81
N LEU A 107 -11.34 2.00 2.01
CA LEU A 107 -10.54 1.64 3.18
C LEU A 107 -9.27 2.50 3.25
N SER A 108 -8.53 2.63 2.14
CA SER A 108 -7.34 3.47 2.08
C SER A 108 -7.60 4.91 2.53
N ASN A 109 -8.71 5.53 2.08
CA ASN A 109 -9.10 6.85 2.55
C ASN A 109 -9.41 6.88 4.04
N ARG A 110 -10.14 5.87 4.56
CA ARG A 110 -10.50 5.78 5.99
C ARG A 110 -9.29 5.64 6.90
N MET A 111 -8.25 4.94 6.44
CA MET A 111 -7.02 4.77 7.23
C MET A 111 -6.28 6.08 7.46
N GLY A 112 -6.45 7.10 6.60
CA GLY A 112 -5.84 8.43 6.80
C GLY A 112 -4.31 8.47 6.76
N ILE A 113 -3.66 7.45 6.21
CA ILE A 113 -2.20 7.34 6.07
C ILE A 113 -1.82 7.31 4.57
N PRO A 114 -0.54 7.57 4.21
CA PRO A 114 -0.10 7.52 2.81
C PRO A 114 -0.47 6.19 2.14
N VAL A 115 -0.90 6.24 0.88
CA VAL A 115 -1.23 5.06 0.08
C VAL A 115 -0.22 4.93 -1.04
N ILE A 116 0.43 3.78 -1.15
CA ILE A 116 1.39 3.48 -2.20
C ILE A 116 0.76 2.47 -3.15
N LEU A 117 0.59 2.89 -4.39
CA LEU A 117 0.12 2.05 -5.48
C LEU A 117 1.29 1.24 -6.03
N VAL A 118 1.14 -0.08 -6.01
CA VAL A 118 2.07 -1.01 -6.64
C VAL A 118 1.35 -1.70 -7.79
N ASN A 119 1.78 -1.35 -9.01
CA ASN A 119 1.20 -1.80 -10.28
C ASN A 119 2.16 -2.66 -11.11
N ALA A 120 3.39 -2.85 -10.65
CA ALA A 120 4.40 -3.69 -11.30
C ALA A 120 5.39 -4.24 -10.25
N PRO A 121 6.03 -5.40 -10.51
CA PRO A 121 7.09 -5.94 -9.67
C PRO A 121 8.43 -5.25 -10.01
N TYR A 122 8.56 -3.97 -9.64
CA TYR A 122 9.77 -3.19 -9.91
C TYR A 122 11.03 -3.86 -9.37
N ASN A 123 12.15 -3.70 -10.08
CA ASN A 123 13.43 -4.15 -9.55
C ASN A 123 13.76 -3.36 -8.26
N GLY A 124 14.13 -4.05 -7.19
CA GLY A 124 14.33 -3.47 -5.86
C GLY A 124 13.05 -3.09 -5.11
N LEU A 125 11.85 -3.50 -5.58
CA LEU A 125 10.58 -3.17 -4.93
C LEU A 125 10.51 -3.61 -3.46
N LEU A 126 11.00 -4.81 -3.16
CA LEU A 126 10.99 -5.36 -1.80
C LEU A 126 11.75 -4.43 -0.86
N ASP A 127 13.01 -4.16 -1.16
CA ASP A 127 13.89 -3.32 -0.33
C ASP A 127 13.36 -1.89 -0.24
N PHE A 128 12.83 -1.35 -1.35
CA PHE A 128 12.22 -0.04 -1.38
C PHE A 128 11.03 0.06 -0.41
N ILE A 129 10.10 -0.89 -0.44
CA ILE A 129 8.91 -0.83 0.44
C ILE A 129 9.28 -1.07 1.90
N GLN A 130 10.22 -1.98 2.18
CA GLN A 130 10.62 -2.31 3.55
C GLN A 130 11.41 -1.18 4.21
N SER A 131 12.22 -0.44 3.45
CA SER A 131 13.00 0.71 3.94
C SER A 131 12.18 1.97 4.22
N LEU A 132 10.89 2.01 3.88
CA LEU A 132 10.05 3.17 4.17
C LEU A 132 9.80 3.31 5.68
N CYS A 133 10.37 4.34 6.30
CA CYS A 133 10.28 4.59 7.76
C CYS A 133 8.96 5.25 8.23
N PHE A 134 7.85 5.06 7.52
CA PHE A 134 6.54 5.61 7.88
C PHE A 134 5.41 4.60 7.66
N GLU A 135 4.31 4.71 8.41
CA GLU A 135 3.14 3.87 8.18
C GLU A 135 2.48 4.19 6.84
N CYS A 136 2.08 3.18 6.08
CA CYS A 136 1.36 3.39 4.82
C CYS A 136 0.50 2.19 4.41
N VAL A 137 -0.42 2.43 3.48
CA VAL A 137 -1.17 1.39 2.78
C VAL A 137 -0.39 0.93 1.53
N VAL A 138 -0.04 -0.35 1.59
CA VAL A 138 0.31 -1.33 0.56
C VAL A 138 -0.74 -1.65 -0.51
N LEU A 139 -1.19 -0.75 -1.39
CA LEU A 139 -2.31 -1.06 -2.30
C LEU A 139 -1.85 -1.72 -3.61
N ILE A 140 -2.25 -2.99 -3.80
CA ILE A 140 -2.03 -3.75 -5.03
C ILE A 140 -3.40 -4.17 -5.58
N ASP A 141 -3.82 -3.53 -6.67
CA ASP A 141 -5.06 -3.86 -7.38
C ASP A 141 -4.79 -4.98 -8.39
N GLU A 142 -5.71 -5.94 -8.49
CA GLU A 142 -5.57 -7.13 -9.33
C GLU A 142 -4.20 -7.81 -9.15
N ALA A 143 -3.88 -8.16 -7.90
CA ALA A 143 -2.57 -8.65 -7.50
C ALA A 143 -2.12 -9.89 -8.31
N GLU A 144 -3.06 -10.72 -8.76
CA GLU A 144 -2.78 -11.86 -9.64
C GLU A 144 -2.17 -11.46 -10.99
N LYS A 145 -2.44 -10.25 -11.49
CA LYS A 145 -1.83 -9.73 -12.73
C LYS A 145 -0.46 -9.13 -12.47
N THR A 146 -0.33 -8.40 -11.36
CA THR A 146 0.92 -7.70 -10.99
C THR A 146 2.01 -8.68 -10.56
N PHE A 147 1.65 -9.77 -9.87
CA PHE A 147 2.61 -10.70 -9.25
C PHE A 147 2.45 -12.14 -9.74
N HIS A 148 1.92 -12.37 -10.94
CA HIS A 148 1.72 -13.73 -11.50
C HIS A 148 2.98 -14.60 -11.40
N GLU A 149 4.13 -14.07 -11.82
CA GLU A 149 5.42 -14.78 -11.80
C GLU A 149 6.29 -14.41 -10.57
N ASN A 150 5.81 -13.47 -9.75
CA ASN A 150 6.57 -12.86 -8.66
C ASN A 150 5.86 -13.00 -7.30
N GLY A 151 5.04 -14.04 -7.11
CA GLY A 151 4.28 -14.28 -5.89
C GLY A 151 5.15 -14.34 -4.63
N GLU A 152 6.38 -14.84 -4.74
CA GLU A 152 7.35 -14.85 -3.63
C GLU A 152 7.74 -13.45 -3.15
N ILE A 153 7.85 -12.48 -4.06
CA ILE A 153 8.16 -11.09 -3.70
C ILE A 153 7.02 -10.52 -2.86
N LEU A 154 5.78 -10.71 -3.32
CA LEU A 154 4.58 -10.27 -2.60
C LEU A 154 4.52 -10.89 -1.18
N LEU A 155 4.81 -12.18 -1.07
CA LEU A 155 4.89 -12.88 0.22
C LEU A 155 5.95 -12.27 1.15
N LYS A 156 7.17 -12.03 0.65
CA LYS A 156 8.26 -11.41 1.42
C LYS A 156 7.93 -9.98 1.84
N MET A 157 7.23 -9.22 0.99
CA MET A 157 6.76 -7.89 1.33
C MET A 157 5.79 -7.95 2.51
N ILE A 158 4.77 -8.81 2.46
CA ILE A 158 3.78 -8.94 3.54
C ILE A 158 4.44 -9.43 4.84
N ASP A 159 5.42 -10.33 4.75
CA ASP A 159 6.20 -10.81 5.90
C ASP A 159 6.93 -9.69 6.62
N GLY A 160 7.50 -8.74 5.87
CA GLY A 160 8.09 -7.51 6.40
C GLY A 160 9.16 -7.73 7.46
N VAL A 161 9.98 -8.79 7.32
CA VAL A 161 11.04 -9.15 8.29
C VAL A 161 11.97 -7.97 8.59
N TYR A 162 12.20 -7.09 7.61
CA TYR A 162 13.05 -5.91 7.73
C TYR A 162 12.27 -4.59 7.64
N ASN A 163 10.96 -4.58 7.92
CA ASN A 163 10.18 -3.34 7.90
C ASN A 163 10.60 -2.41 9.04
N GLU A 164 10.92 -1.17 8.70
CA GLU A 164 11.15 -0.09 9.67
C GLU A 164 9.84 0.36 10.36
N LYS A 165 8.73 0.31 9.62
CA LYS A 165 7.38 0.61 10.13
C LYS A 165 6.35 -0.36 9.56
N ARG A 166 5.34 -0.66 10.35
CA ARG A 166 4.21 -1.48 9.91
C ARG A 166 3.50 -0.94 8.67
N LYS A 167 3.00 -1.85 7.85
CA LYS A 167 2.28 -1.56 6.61
C LYS A 167 0.95 -2.30 6.58
N LEU A 168 -0.08 -1.65 6.02
CA LEU A 168 -1.34 -2.31 5.67
C LEU A 168 -1.27 -2.77 4.22
N TYR A 169 -1.07 -4.06 3.98
CA TYR A 169 -1.13 -4.64 2.63
C TYR A 169 -2.58 -4.90 2.25
N LEU A 170 -3.05 -4.21 1.21
CA LEU A 170 -4.41 -4.29 0.73
C LEU A 170 -4.39 -4.78 -0.71
N LEU A 171 -4.81 -6.03 -0.90
CA LEU A 171 -4.81 -6.69 -2.20
C LEU A 171 -6.23 -6.81 -2.71
N THR A 172 -6.45 -6.53 -4.00
CA THR A 172 -7.66 -6.99 -4.67
C THR A 172 -7.32 -8.13 -5.61
N THR A 173 -8.26 -9.07 -5.77
CA THR A 173 -8.07 -10.19 -6.69
C THR A 173 -9.38 -10.72 -7.24
N ASN A 174 -9.34 -11.21 -8.48
CA ASN A 174 -10.50 -11.86 -9.09
C ASN A 174 -10.64 -13.33 -8.69
N ASN A 175 -9.53 -13.97 -8.33
CA ASN A 175 -9.47 -15.37 -7.97
C ASN A 175 -8.57 -15.56 -6.75
N LEU A 176 -9.01 -16.35 -5.77
CA LEU A 176 -8.18 -16.74 -4.62
C LEU A 176 -6.97 -17.62 -4.99
N TYR A 177 -6.71 -17.88 -6.28
CA TYR A 177 -5.48 -18.52 -6.76
C TYR A 177 -4.24 -17.62 -6.63
N LEU A 178 -4.29 -16.57 -5.80
CA LEU A 178 -3.07 -16.06 -5.17
C LEU A 178 -2.56 -17.17 -4.27
N ASP A 179 -1.54 -17.88 -4.77
CA ASP A 179 -0.70 -18.90 -4.15
C ASP A 179 -1.25 -19.48 -2.83
N SER A 180 -1.53 -20.79 -2.76
CA SER A 180 -1.99 -21.45 -1.53
C SER A 180 -1.12 -21.13 -0.31
N ASN A 181 0.15 -20.78 -0.53
CA ASN A 181 1.08 -20.27 0.49
C ASN A 181 0.71 -18.91 1.11
N LEU A 182 0.07 -17.99 0.37
CA LEU A 182 -0.47 -16.72 0.89
C LEU A 182 -1.63 -16.95 1.85
N LEU A 183 -2.49 -17.93 1.55
CA LEU A 183 -3.67 -18.27 2.35
C LEU A 183 -3.33 -19.16 3.55
N GLY A 184 -2.30 -20.01 3.42
CA GLY A 184 -1.91 -21.01 4.42
C GLY A 184 -1.16 -20.47 5.66
N ARG A 185 -0.92 -19.16 5.75
CA ARG A 185 -0.13 -18.56 6.85
C ARG A 185 -0.97 -17.50 7.61
N PRO A 186 -1.81 -17.93 8.57
CA PRO A 186 -2.84 -17.11 9.23
C PRO A 186 -2.33 -15.89 10.01
N GLY A 187 -1.01 -15.73 10.19
CA GLY A 187 -0.40 -14.53 10.77
C GLY A 187 -0.22 -13.36 9.80
N ARG A 188 -0.32 -13.58 8.48
CA ARG A 188 0.08 -12.62 7.43
C ARG A 188 -1.10 -11.96 6.74
N ILE A 189 -2.02 -12.77 6.23
CA ILE A 189 -3.31 -12.33 5.70
C ILE A 189 -4.35 -12.59 6.79
N ARG A 190 -4.74 -11.53 7.49
CA ARG A 190 -5.67 -11.64 8.62
C ARG A 190 -7.12 -11.54 8.21
N TYR A 191 -7.38 -10.82 7.12
CA TYR A 191 -8.74 -10.61 6.62
C TYR A 191 -8.85 -10.93 5.15
N ILE A 192 -9.86 -11.74 4.81
CA ILE A 192 -10.26 -12.00 3.43
C ILE A 192 -11.75 -11.69 3.32
N LYS A 193 -12.10 -10.68 2.52
CA LYS A 193 -13.49 -10.35 2.20
C LYS A 193 -13.81 -10.87 0.81
N GLN A 194 -14.83 -11.72 0.75
CA GLN A 194 -15.45 -12.13 -0.50
C GLN A 194 -16.53 -11.12 -0.92
N PHE A 195 -16.32 -10.50 -2.07
CA PHE A 195 -17.27 -9.66 -2.78
C PHE A 195 -18.06 -10.54 -3.73
N GLY A 196 -19.32 -10.81 -3.37
CA GLY A 196 -20.27 -11.47 -4.24
C GLY A 196 -20.96 -10.48 -5.19
N ASN A 197 -21.88 -10.99 -5.99
CA ASN A 197 -22.86 -10.13 -6.63
C ASN A 197 -23.58 -9.33 -5.54
N LEU A 198 -23.76 -8.03 -5.77
CA LEU A 198 -24.61 -7.20 -4.93
C LEU A 198 -25.94 -7.93 -4.82
N LYS A 199 -26.31 -8.32 -3.59
CA LYS A 199 -27.68 -8.78 -3.36
C LYS A 199 -28.58 -7.64 -3.84
N PRO A 200 -29.61 -7.89 -4.67
CA PRO A 200 -30.59 -6.88 -4.98
C PRO A 200 -31.33 -6.55 -3.68
N LYS A 201 -30.75 -5.64 -2.89
CA LYS A 201 -31.37 -5.11 -1.70
C LYS A 201 -31.91 -3.73 -2.07
N ALA A 202 -33.21 -3.78 -2.36
CA ALA A 202 -34.22 -2.73 -2.31
C ALA A 202 -33.91 -1.45 -3.08
N ILE A 203 -34.64 -1.29 -4.19
CA ILE A 203 -35.11 0.02 -4.68
C ILE A 203 -35.70 0.80 -3.51
#